data_AF-V4L1J2-F1
#
_entry.id   AF-V4L1J2-F1
#
_cell.length_a   1.000
_cell.length_b   1.000
_cell.length_c   1.000
_cell.angle_alpha   90.00
_cell.angle_beta   90.00
_cell.angle_gamma   90.00
#
_symmetry.space_group_name_H-M   'P 1'
#
loop_
_entity.id
_entity.type
_entity.pdbx_description
1 polymer ?
#
loop_
_entity_poly.entity_id
_entity_poly.type
_entity_poly.pdbx_seq_one_letter_code
_entity_poly.pdbx_strand_id
1 'polypeptide(L)'
;MNGEVSPSFDRVITRALISIGEHLGLRVVAEGVETERQLELLQALGCRYAQGWLCDQPTAAEKILSACQSPMDSSKDARQESL
;
A
#
# COMPACT_ATOMS: atom_id res chain seq x y z
N MET A 1 16.01 -28.51 15.23
CA MET A 1 16.53 -27.64 14.15
C MET A 1 15.37 -26.78 13.70
N ASN A 2 15.32 -25.53 14.14
CA ASN A 2 14.22 -24.62 13.81
C ASN A 2 14.42 -24.19 12.36
N GLY A 3 13.49 -24.55 11.48
CA GLY A 3 13.52 -24.18 10.07
C GLY A 3 13.29 -22.69 9.91
N GLU A 4 14.36 -21.90 9.99
CA GLU A 4 14.35 -20.49 9.61
C GLU A 4 13.98 -20.39 8.14
N VAL A 5 12.71 -20.07 7.88
CA VAL A 5 12.24 -19.73 6.54
C VAL A 5 12.83 -18.37 6.21
N SER A 6 13.90 -18.36 5.41
CA SER A 6 14.45 -17.14 4.84
C SER A 6 13.33 -16.41 4.08
N PRO A 7 13.13 -15.10 4.31
CA PRO A 7 12.12 -14.34 3.58
C PRO A 7 12.36 -14.46 2.07
N SER A 8 11.29 -14.52 1.29
CA SER A 8 11.40 -14.56 -0.18
C SER A 8 12.18 -13.34 -0.68
N PHE A 9 12.91 -13.53 -1.78
CA PHE A 9 13.69 -12.46 -2.41
C PHE A 9 12.84 -11.21 -2.71
N ASP A 10 11.62 -11.42 -3.21
CA ASP A 10 10.65 -10.36 -3.47
C ASP A 10 10.33 -9.55 -2.22
N ARG A 11 10.18 -10.21 -1.07
CA ARG A 11 9.90 -9.54 0.22
C ARG A 11 11.09 -8.68 0.65
N VAL A 12 12.31 -9.18 0.46
CA VAL A 12 13.55 -8.45 0.80
C VAL A 12 13.67 -7.20 -0.07
N ILE A 13 13.48 -7.33 -1.39
CA ILE A 13 13.52 -6.19 -2.32
C ILE A 13 12.42 -5.19 -1.98
N THR A 14 11.19 -5.65 -1.77
CA THR A 14 10.05 -4.78 -1.44
C THR A 14 10.35 -3.95 -0.19
N ARG A 15 10.86 -4.57 0.87
CA ARG A 15 11.25 -3.85 2.10
C ARG A 15 12.37 -2.83 1.85
N ALA A 16 13.36 -3.19 1.04
CA ALA A 16 14.47 -2.30 0.72
C ALA A 16 13.98 -1.05 -0.05
N LEU A 17 13.10 -1.23 -1.05
CA LEU A 17 12.54 -0.12 -1.82
C LEU A 17 11.66 0.81 -0.98
N ILE A 18 10.82 0.25 -0.10
CA ILE A 18 10.02 1.05 0.85
C ILE A 18 10.95 1.89 1.73
N SER A 19 11.96 1.25 2.33
CA SER A 19 12.94 1.95 3.18
C SER A 19 13.68 3.05 2.42
N ILE A 20 14.11 2.82 1.18
CA ILE A 20 14.78 3.86 0.37
C ILE A 20 13.84 5.05 0.15
N GLY A 21 12.58 4.81 -0.21
CA GLY A 21 11.60 5.87 -0.40
C GLY A 21 11.39 6.70 0.87
N GLU A 22 11.23 6.04 2.03
CA GLU A 22 11.10 6.70 3.33
C GLU A 22 12.29 7.60 3.64
N HIS A 23 13.53 7.11 3.49
CA HIS A 23 14.74 7.88 3.78
C HIS A 23 14.97 9.06 2.82
N LEU A 24 14.41 8.98 1.61
CA LEU A 24 14.42 10.07 0.64
C LEU A 24 13.26 11.06 0.82
N GLY A 25 12.37 10.84 1.80
CA GLY A 25 11.15 11.65 1.98
C GLY A 25 10.14 11.49 0.84
N LEU A 26 10.18 10.37 0.12
CA LEU A 26 9.29 10.04 -0.98
C LEU A 26 8.11 9.21 -0.50
N ARG A 27 6.96 9.37 -1.17
CA ARG A 27 5.81 8.48 -1.01
C ARG A 27 5.99 7.28 -1.92
N VAL A 28 5.90 6.08 -1.35
CA VAL A 28 5.93 4.81 -2.09
C VAL A 28 4.50 4.30 -2.23
N VAL A 29 4.12 3.97 -3.46
CA VAL A 29 2.82 3.33 -3.78
C VAL A 29 3.10 1.90 -4.22
N ALA A 30 2.50 0.93 -3.54
CA ALA A 30 2.51 -0.46 -3.98
C ALA A 30 1.36 -0.70 -4.97
N GLU A 31 1.68 -0.97 -6.22
CA GLU A 31 0.71 -1.27 -7.27
C GLU A 31 0.42 -2.78 -7.38
N GLY A 32 -0.79 -3.13 -7.85
CA GLY A 32 -1.19 -4.52 -8.06
C GLY A 32 -1.67 -5.25 -6.81
N VAL A 33 -2.20 -4.55 -5.80
CA VAL A 33 -2.77 -5.18 -4.60
C VAL A 33 -4.16 -5.75 -4.86
N GLU A 34 -4.29 -7.07 -4.81
CA GLU A 34 -5.52 -7.79 -5.15
C GLU A 34 -6.16 -8.48 -3.94
N THR A 35 -5.40 -8.72 -2.87
CA THR A 35 -5.83 -9.50 -1.71
C THR A 35 -5.49 -8.83 -0.38
N GLU A 36 -6.32 -9.04 0.64
CA GLU A 36 -6.08 -8.51 1.99
C GLU A 36 -4.73 -8.93 2.56
N ARG A 37 -4.31 -10.17 2.30
CA ARG A 37 -3.00 -10.69 2.75
C ARG A 37 -1.83 -9.91 2.15
N GLN A 38 -1.92 -9.46 0.90
CA GLN A 38 -0.90 -8.60 0.28
C GLN A 38 -0.90 -7.22 0.94
N LEU A 39 -2.08 -6.65 1.20
CA LEU A 39 -2.21 -5.36 1.87
C LEU A 39 -1.63 -5.39 3.29
N GLU A 40 -1.99 -6.40 4.09
CA GLU A 40 -1.45 -6.63 5.45
C GLU A 40 0.08 -6.76 5.42
N LEU A 41 0.62 -7.49 4.45
CA LEU A 41 2.06 -7.62 4.27
C LEU A 41 2.71 -6.26 3.97
N LEU A 42 2.17 -5.51 3.02
CA LEU A 42 2.69 -4.19 2.64
C LEU A 42 2.64 -3.21 3.82
N GLN A 43 1.57 -3.23 4.62
CA GLN A 43 1.45 -2.46 5.85
C GLN A 43 2.52 -2.87 6.87
N ALA A 44 2.74 -4.17 7.09
CA ALA A 44 3.79 -4.66 7.98
C ALA A 44 5.21 -4.27 7.50
N LEU A 45 5.39 -4.12 6.19
CA LEU A 45 6.62 -3.63 5.57
C LEU A 45 6.76 -2.10 5.58
N GLY A 46 5.79 -1.36 6.12
CA GLY A 46 5.83 0.12 6.22
C GLY A 46 5.27 0.86 5.01
N CYS A 47 4.74 0.15 3.99
CA CYS A 47 4.14 0.82 2.85
C CYS A 47 2.82 1.49 3.25
N ARG A 48 2.70 2.79 2.98
CA ARG A 48 1.54 3.61 3.36
C ARG A 48 0.47 3.70 2.27
N TYR A 49 0.85 3.57 1.01
CA TYR A 49 -0.04 3.74 -0.12
C TYR A 49 -0.10 2.47 -0.97
N ALA A 50 -1.30 2.09 -1.39
CA ALA A 50 -1.53 0.92 -2.22
C ALA A 50 -2.52 1.25 -3.33
N GLN A 51 -2.34 0.62 -4.48
CA GLN A 51 -3.28 0.62 -5.59
C GLN A 51 -3.47 -0.82 -6.07
N GLY A 52 -4.71 -1.17 -6.37
CA GLY A 52 -5.03 -2.43 -7.01
C GLY A 52 -6.51 -2.74 -6.89
N TRP A 53 -6.89 -3.90 -7.42
CA TRP A 53 -8.28 -4.35 -7.46
C TRP A 53 -8.95 -4.41 -6.09
N LEU A 54 -8.17 -4.70 -5.03
CA LEU A 54 -8.67 -4.69 -3.65
C LEU A 54 -9.13 -3.29 -3.21
N CYS A 55 -8.44 -2.24 -3.67
CA CYS A 55 -8.72 -0.86 -3.28
C CYS A 55 -9.95 -0.31 -4.01
N ASP A 56 -9.95 -0.41 -5.34
CA ASP A 56 -11.07 -0.09 -6.21
C ASP A 56 -10.84 -0.71 -7.60
N GLN A 57 -11.92 -0.93 -8.35
CA GLN A 57 -11.84 -1.46 -9.71
C GLN A 57 -11.56 -0.33 -10.72
N PRO A 58 -10.88 -0.63 -11.85
CA PRO A 58 -10.81 0.30 -12.97
C PRO A 58 -12.21 0.76 -13.39
N THR A 59 -12.42 2.07 -13.45
CA THR A 59 -13.74 2.66 -13.65
C THR A 59 -13.67 3.79 -14.66
N ALA A 60 -14.83 4.22 -15.16
CA ALA A 60 -14.91 5.28 -16.16
C ALA A 60 -14.49 6.64 -15.57
N ALA A 61 -13.90 7.51 -16.41
CA ALA A 61 -13.38 8.80 -15.97
C ALA A 61 -14.45 9.67 -15.29
N GLU A 62 -15.70 9.61 -15.77
CA GLU A 62 -16.83 10.35 -15.22
C GLU A 62 -17.13 9.95 -13.77
N LYS A 63 -16.95 8.67 -13.43
CA LYS A 63 -17.12 8.17 -12.06
C LYS A 63 -16.01 8.68 -11.14
N ILE A 64 -14.77 8.74 -11.63
CA ILE A 64 -13.63 9.32 -10.88
C ILE A 64 -13.90 10.81 -10.63
N LEU A 65 -14.29 11.56 -11.66
CA LEU A 65 -14.56 13.00 -11.55
C LEU A 65 -15.68 13.31 -10.55
N SER A 66 -16.74 12.49 -10.54
CA SER A 66 -17.83 12.59 -9.56
C SER A 66 -17.34 12.28 -8.13
N ALA A 67 -16.51 11.25 -7.97
CA ALA A 67 -15.94 10.89 -6.66
C ALA A 67 -15.01 11.98 -6.11
N CYS A 68 -14.21 12.63 -6.95
CA CYS A 68 -13.34 13.74 -6.54
C CYS A 68 -14.08 14.97 -6.01
N GLN A 69 -15.37 15.13 -6.34
CA GLN A 69 -16.21 16.23 -5.87
C GLN A 69 -16.85 15.95 -4.51
N SER A 70 -16.86 14.68 -4.08
CA SER A 70 -17.36 14.26 -2.77
C SER A 70 -16.22 14.29 -1.75
N PRO A 71 -16.46 14.65 -0.48
CA PRO A 71 -15.43 14.55 0.55
C PRO A 71 -14.98 13.10 0.67
N MET A 72 -13.66 12.88 0.63
CA MET A 72 -13.08 11.56 0.84
C MET A 72 -13.45 11.06 2.23
N ASP A 73 -13.93 9.82 2.29
CA ASP A 73 -14.26 9.16 3.55
C ASP A 73 -12.97 8.89 4.33
N SER A 74 -12.68 9.80 5.28
CA SER A 74 -11.54 9.71 6.19
C SER A 74 -11.54 8.45 7.08
N SER A 75 -12.62 7.67 7.11
CA SER A 75 -12.64 6.39 7.81
C SER A 75 -11.74 5.32 7.17
N LYS A 76 -11.39 5.48 5.88
CA LYS A 76 -10.36 4.66 5.20
C LYS A 76 -8.93 5.17 5.40
N ASP A 77 -8.77 6.34 6.02
CA ASP A 77 -7.49 7.00 6.32
C ASP A 77 -6.99 6.69 7.74
N ALA A 78 -7.49 5.60 8.34
CA ALA A 78 -7.17 5.17 9.69
C ALA A 78 -5.73 4.67 9.79
N ARG A 79 -4.77 5.61 9.80
CA ARG A 79 -3.47 5.65 10.49
C ARG A 79 -2.60 6.78 9.92
N GLN A 80 -3.15 7.99 9.85
CA GLN A 80 -2.37 9.23 9.70
C GLN A 80 -2.14 9.79 11.10
N GLU A 81 -0.88 9.87 11.53
CA GLU A 81 -0.37 10.59 12.73
C GLU A 81 -0.18 9.78 14.02
N SER A 82 1.04 9.27 14.21
CA SER A 82 1.77 9.51 15.46
C SER A 82 3.24 9.76 15.12
N LEU A 83 3.71 10.91 15.61
CA LEU A 83 5.10 11.39 15.60
C LEU A 83 6.06 10.36 16.22
#